data_AF-A0A7J2SNU8-F1
#
_entry.id   AF-A0A7J2SNU8-F1
#
_cell.length_a   1.000
_cell.length_b   1.000
_cell.length_c   1.000
_cell.angle_alpha   90.00
_cell.angle_beta   90.00
_cell.angle_gamma   90.00
#
_symmetry.space_group_name_H-M   'P 1'
#
loop_
_entity.id
_entity.type
_entity.pdbx_description
1 polymer ?
#
loop_
_entity_poly.entity_id
_entity_poly.type
_entity_poly.pdbx_seq_one_letter_code
_entity_poly.pdbx_strand_id
1 'polypeptide(L)'
;MGKHHRGLLEFVEKLPSCFGKKAFIFSTKGGTPTLFNHWRLKKKLLSKGFEIVGEFSCKGFDTFGPLRYIGGLNKGRPNEVDMVNGRVFAQDLKNRLN
;
A
#
# COMPACT_ATOMS: atom_id res chain seq x y z
N MET A 1 11.03 0.95 -10.91
CA MET A 1 9.67 0.55 -10.48
C MET A 1 9.41 1.08 -9.07
N GLY A 2 8.23 1.64 -8.83
CA GLY A 2 7.82 2.11 -7.50
C GLY A 2 7.84 0.99 -6.46
N LYS A 3 8.22 1.34 -5.23
CA LYS A 3 8.31 0.43 -4.08
C LYS A 3 7.99 1.22 -2.82
N HIS A 4 7.54 0.54 -1.77
CA HIS A 4 7.40 1.18 -0.46
C HIS A 4 8.75 1.59 0.12
N HIS A 5 8.69 2.52 1.08
CA HIS A 5 9.86 3.09 1.74
C HIS A 5 10.76 2.00 2.32
N ARG A 6 12.08 2.20 2.24
CA ARG A 6 13.07 1.20 2.65
C ARG A 6 12.86 0.73 4.09
N GLY A 7 12.56 1.65 5.01
CA GLY A 7 12.31 1.31 6.41
C GLY A 7 11.16 0.31 6.61
N LEU A 8 10.10 0.36 5.81
CA LEU A 8 9.01 -0.63 5.89
C LEU A 8 9.47 -2.01 5.40
N LEU A 9 10.26 -2.04 4.32
CA LEU A 9 10.78 -3.29 3.78
C LEU A 9 11.78 -3.95 4.75
N GLU A 10 12.67 -3.16 5.35
CA GLU A 10 13.63 -3.60 6.37
C GLU A 10 12.92 -4.03 7.66
N PHE A 11 11.86 -3.34 8.06
CA PHE A 11 11.03 -3.73 9.19
C PHE A 11 10.44 -5.13 8.97
N VAL A 12 9.80 -5.38 7.82
CA VAL A 12 9.24 -6.71 7.52
C VAL A 12 10.32 -7.78 7.43
N GLU A 13 11.52 -7.47 6.92
CA GLU A 13 12.66 -8.39 6.91
C GLU A 13 13.07 -8.84 8.33
N LYS A 14 13.00 -7.95 9.31
CA LYS A 14 13.40 -8.21 10.70
C LYS A 14 12.34 -8.92 11.54
N LEU A 15 11.09 -9.05 11.03
CA LEU A 15 10.05 -9.78 11.74
C LEU A 15 10.40 -11.26 11.92
N PRO A 16 9.97 -11.91 13.02
CA PRO A 16 10.04 -13.36 13.14
C PRO A 16 9.10 -14.02 12.12
N SER A 17 9.09 -15.35 12.12
CA SER A 17 8.07 -16.10 11.38
C SER A 17 6.67 -15.76 11.89
N CYS A 18 5.75 -15.57 10.96
CA CYS A 18 4.38 -15.07 11.17
C CYS A 18 3.35 -16.01 10.53
N PHE A 19 3.63 -17.32 10.43
CA PHE A 19 2.68 -18.30 9.91
C PHE A 19 1.31 -18.21 10.58
N GLY A 20 0.26 -18.23 9.75
CA GLY A 20 -1.13 -18.13 10.20
C GLY A 20 -1.58 -16.72 10.60
N LYS A 21 -0.70 -15.71 10.54
CA LYS A 21 -1.10 -14.32 10.76
C LYS A 21 -1.61 -13.70 9.46
N LYS A 22 -2.69 -12.95 9.57
CA LYS A 22 -3.27 -12.20 8.46
C LYS A 22 -2.62 -10.82 8.34
N ALA A 23 -2.42 -10.35 7.12
CA ALA A 23 -1.94 -9.00 6.81
C ALA A 23 -2.71 -8.40 5.63
N PHE A 24 -2.79 -7.08 5.59
CA PHE A 24 -3.27 -6.35 4.42
C PHE A 24 -2.26 -5.27 4.04
N ILE A 25 -2.29 -4.82 2.78
CA ILE A 25 -1.44 -3.73 2.30
C ILE A 25 -2.32 -2.53 2.00
N PHE A 26 -2.01 -1.38 2.59
CA PHE A 26 -2.70 -0.12 2.35
C PHE A 26 -1.68 0.95 1.98
N SER A 27 -1.91 1.69 0.90
CA SER A 27 -0.99 2.75 0.49
C SER A 27 -1.66 3.88 -0.29
N THR A 28 -0.88 4.93 -0.53
CA THR A 28 -1.12 5.90 -1.60
C THR A 28 -0.06 5.73 -2.68
N LYS A 29 -0.35 6.18 -3.90
CA LYS A 29 0.59 6.16 -5.01
C LYS A 29 0.51 7.41 -5.86
N GLY A 30 1.65 7.80 -6.43
CA GLY A 30 1.70 8.71 -7.57
C GLY A 30 1.20 8.03 -8.85
N GLY A 31 2.12 7.80 -9.79
CA GLY A 31 1.79 7.23 -11.11
C GLY A 31 1.94 5.70 -11.26
N THR A 32 2.66 5.04 -10.35
CA THR A 32 2.99 3.61 -10.52
C THR A 32 1.76 2.71 -10.26
N PRO A 33 1.43 1.73 -11.11
CA PRO A 33 0.33 0.80 -10.86
C PRO A 33 0.46 0.07 -9.52
N THR A 34 -0.68 -0.24 -8.89
CA THR A 34 -0.74 -0.80 -7.52
C THR A 34 0.02 -2.12 -7.43
N LEU A 35 -0.17 -3.00 -8.42
CA LEU A 35 0.53 -4.28 -8.55
C LEU A 35 2.05 -4.12 -8.42
N PHE A 36 2.65 -3.15 -9.10
CA PHE A 36 4.09 -2.93 -9.05
C PHE A 36 4.56 -2.32 -7.73
N ASN A 37 3.80 -1.37 -7.17
CA ASN A 37 4.14 -0.74 -5.89
C ASN A 37 4.13 -1.71 -4.72
N HIS A 38 3.16 -2.62 -4.68
CA HIS A 38 3.00 -3.56 -3.58
C HIS A 38 3.87 -4.81 -3.72
N TRP A 39 4.31 -5.16 -4.94
CA TRP A 39 4.98 -6.44 -5.22
C TRP A 39 6.13 -6.77 -4.26
N ARG A 40 7.01 -5.81 -3.96
CA ARG A 40 8.16 -6.04 -3.06
C ARG A 40 7.72 -6.30 -1.62
N LEU A 41 6.76 -5.53 -1.10
CA LEU A 41 6.25 -5.73 0.26
C LEU A 41 5.45 -7.02 0.36
N LYS A 42 4.59 -7.29 -0.64
CA LYS A 42 3.84 -8.54 -0.78
C LYS A 42 4.75 -9.76 -0.70
N LYS A 43 5.83 -9.79 -1.49
CA LYS A 43 6.81 -10.88 -1.47
C LYS A 43 7.44 -11.08 -0.08
N LYS A 44 7.76 -9.99 0.62
CA LYS A 44 8.35 -10.06 1.96
C LYS A 44 7.36 -10.57 3.00
N LEU A 45 6.13 -10.07 3.00
CA LEU A 45 5.07 -10.55 3.89
C LEU A 45 4.82 -12.05 3.68
N LEU A 46 4.70 -12.51 2.43
CA LEU A 46 4.54 -13.92 2.10
C LEU A 46 5.73 -14.76 2.58
N SER A 47 6.97 -14.28 2.41
CA SER A 47 8.16 -14.99 2.92
C SER A 47 8.23 -15.09 4.45
N LYS A 48 7.49 -14.25 5.17
CA LYS A 48 7.34 -14.33 6.63
C LYS A 48 6.15 -15.21 7.05
N GLY A 49 5.40 -15.79 6.12
CA GLY A 49 4.27 -16.66 6.43
C GLY A 49 2.94 -15.94 6.65
N PHE A 50 2.84 -14.65 6.32
CA PHE A 50 1.56 -13.94 6.38
C PHE A 50 0.60 -14.42 5.29
N GLU A 51 -0.67 -14.55 5.66
CA GLU A 51 -1.79 -14.61 4.72
C GLU A 51 -2.20 -13.18 4.33
N ILE A 52 -2.09 -12.82 3.05
CA ILE A 52 -2.47 -11.49 2.58
C ILE A 52 -3.94 -11.46 2.21
N VAL A 53 -4.74 -10.81 3.06
CA VAL A 53 -6.22 -10.82 3.01
C VAL A 53 -6.83 -9.63 2.27
N GLY A 54 -6.00 -8.71 1.78
CA GLY A 54 -6.45 -7.56 1.01
C GLY A 54 -5.34 -6.58 0.65
N GLU A 55 -5.55 -5.85 -0.44
CA GLU A 55 -4.66 -4.78 -0.88
C GLU A 55 -5.47 -3.58 -1.33
N PHE A 56 -5.11 -2.39 -0.86
CA PHE A 56 -5.72 -1.12 -1.25
C PHE A 56 -4.63 -0.10 -1.59
N SER A 57 -4.85 0.65 -2.68
CA SER A 57 -4.05 1.82 -2.98
C SER A 57 -4.86 2.87 -3.72
N CYS A 58 -4.82 4.11 -3.25
CA CYS A 58 -5.44 5.25 -3.92
C CYS A 58 -4.39 6.24 -4.44
N LYS A 59 -4.83 7.23 -5.22
CA LYS A 59 -3.95 8.28 -5.71
C LYS A 59 -3.54 9.18 -4.53
N GLY A 60 -2.25 9.46 -4.42
CA GLY A 60 -1.70 10.46 -3.50
C GLY A 60 -0.93 11.52 -4.27
N PHE A 61 -0.92 12.74 -3.75
CA PHE A 61 -0.16 13.85 -4.29
C PHE A 61 1.33 13.49 -4.33
N ASP A 62 1.93 13.60 -5.51
CA ASP A 62 3.30 13.17 -5.76
C ASP A 62 4.10 14.29 -6.44
N THR A 63 5.10 14.78 -5.74
CA THR A 63 6.05 15.79 -6.21
C THR A 63 7.46 15.21 -6.39
N PHE A 64 7.59 13.89 -6.50
CA PHE A 64 8.90 13.25 -6.59
C PHE A 64 9.64 13.62 -7.89
N GLY A 65 10.89 14.07 -7.74
CA GLY A 65 11.77 14.39 -8.87
C GLY A 65 11.24 15.53 -9.74
N PRO A 66 11.26 15.38 -11.08
CA PRO A 66 10.82 16.43 -12.01
C PRO A 66 9.37 16.89 -11.79
N LEU A 67 8.54 16.05 -11.18
CA LEU A 67 7.14 16.37 -10.88
C LEU A 67 7.01 17.63 -10.02
N ARG A 68 7.98 17.90 -9.12
CA ARG A 68 7.98 19.13 -8.30
C ARG A 68 7.92 20.41 -9.15
N TYR A 69 8.58 20.44 -10.30
CA TYR A 69 8.69 21.64 -11.14
C TYR A 69 7.46 21.89 -12.02
N ILE A 70 6.65 20.85 -12.28
CA ILE A 70 5.38 20.98 -13.02
C ILE A 70 4.16 21.00 -12.07
N GLY A 71 4.40 21.14 -10.77
CA GLY A 71 3.38 21.26 -9.72
C GLY A 71 2.89 19.92 -9.14
N GLY A 72 3.44 18.79 -9.56
CA GLY A 72 3.13 17.47 -9.02
C GLY A 72 1.98 16.74 -9.71
N LEU A 73 1.90 15.45 -9.47
CA LEU A 73 0.86 14.54 -9.96
C LEU A 73 -0.22 14.34 -8.88
N ASN A 74 -1.47 14.11 -9.29
CA ASN A 74 -2.60 13.84 -8.39
C ASN A 74 -2.86 14.96 -7.35
N LYS A 75 -2.74 16.23 -7.74
CA LYS A 75 -3.11 17.37 -6.88
C LYS A 75 -4.51 17.20 -6.29
N GLY A 76 -4.65 17.59 -5.02
CA GLY A 76 -5.91 17.46 -4.29
C GLY A 76 -6.28 16.02 -3.92
N ARG A 77 -5.35 15.06 -4.01
CA ARG A 77 -5.58 13.67 -3.57
C ARG A 77 -4.58 13.22 -2.50
N PRO A 78 -4.96 12.32 -1.57
CA PRO A 78 -6.28 11.67 -1.46
C PRO A 78 -7.42 12.65 -1.14
N ASN A 79 -8.57 12.50 -1.80
CA ASN A 79 -9.78 13.30 -1.56
C ASN A 79 -10.90 12.47 -0.93
N GLU A 80 -12.09 13.07 -0.76
CA GLU A 80 -13.24 12.38 -0.17
C GLU A 80 -13.60 11.05 -0.84
N VAL A 81 -13.48 10.96 -2.18
CA VAL A 81 -13.72 9.71 -2.91
C VAL A 81 -12.66 8.66 -2.54
N ASP A 82 -11.39 9.06 -2.46
CA ASP A 82 -10.31 8.17 -2.03
C ASP A 82 -10.52 7.69 -0.57
N MET A 83 -11.04 8.58 0.30
CA MET A 83 -11.39 8.25 1.69
C MET A 83 -12.58 7.30 1.80
N VAL A 84 -13.63 7.50 0.99
CA VAL A 84 -14.77 6.59 0.90
C VAL A 84 -14.30 5.21 0.45
N ASN A 85 -13.47 5.13 -0.60
CA ASN A 85 -12.94 3.86 -1.09
C ASN A 85 -12.08 3.16 -0.03
N GLY A 86 -11.28 3.92 0.75
CA GLY A 86 -10.53 3.38 1.88
C GLY A 86 -11.44 2.81 2.98
N ARG A 87 -12.55 3.50 3.30
CA ARG A 87 -13.56 3.00 4.24
C ARG A 87 -14.25 1.74 3.73
N VAL A 88 -14.62 1.69 2.45
CA VAL A 88 -15.21 0.50 1.82
C VAL A 88 -14.26 -0.68 1.93
N PHE A 89 -12.97 -0.50 1.62
CA PHE A 89 -11.96 -1.54 1.80
C PHE A 89 -11.88 -2.04 3.25
N ALA A 90 -11.84 -1.13 4.22
CA ALA A 90 -11.76 -1.51 5.63
C ALA A 90 -13.01 -2.25 6.11
N GLN A 91 -14.20 -1.82 5.67
CA GLN A 91 -15.46 -2.46 6.04
C GLN A 91 -15.61 -3.85 5.41
N ASP A 92 -15.24 -3.99 4.13
CA ASP A 92 -15.18 -5.29 3.45
C ASP A 92 -14.21 -6.24 4.17
N LEU A 93 -13.02 -5.75 4.52
CA LEU A 93 -12.04 -6.55 5.26
C LEU A 93 -12.59 -7.00 6.62
N LYS A 94 -13.24 -6.10 7.37
CA LYS A 94 -13.89 -6.43 8.64
C LYS A 94 -14.96 -7.51 8.47
N ASN A 95 -15.82 -7.37 7.46
CA ASN A 95 -16.91 -8.32 7.21
C ASN A 95 -16.41 -9.72 6.82
N ARG A 96 -15.30 -9.82 6.07
CA ARG A 96 -14.71 -11.10 5.66
C ARG A 96 -13.89 -11.80 6.75
N LEU A 97 -13.50 -11.08 7.79
CA LEU A 97 -12.64 -11.58 8.88
C LEU A 97 -13.38 -11.82 10.18
N ASN A 98 -14.61 -11.32 10.29
CA ASN A 98 -15.54 -11.65 11.37
C ASN A 98 -16.16 -13.04 11.19
#